data_AF-A0A2J5P1U9-F1
#
_entry.id   AF-A0A2J5P1U9-F1
#
_cell.length_a   1.000
_cell.length_b   1.000
_cell.length_c   1.000
_cell.angle_alpha   90.00
_cell.angle_beta   90.00
_cell.angle_gamma   90.00
#
_symmetry.space_group_name_H-M   'P 1'
#
loop_
_entity.id
_entity.type
_entity.pdbx_description
1 polymer ?
#
loop_
_entity_poly.entity_id
_entity_poly.type
_entity_poly.pdbx_seq_one_letter_code
_entity_poly.pdbx_strand_id
1 'polypeptide(L)'
;AMRTALGIQLAPALVACSAWLSVNGGEADTFAKLLFGYGLLQLLFMLRLMPWYLRQPFNASFWSFSFGISALATTGLHLGHQHPDGFFHTLALPLFLFTNLIVGLLLIRTFLLLMRGKLLIRVERDALLKNKD
;
A
#
# COMPACT_ATOMS: atom_id res chain seq x y z
N ALA A 1 -11.96 -8.61 9.74
CA ALA A 1 -11.34 -7.27 9.80
C ALA A 1 -9.83 -7.32 10.05
N MET A 2 -9.33 -7.97 11.11
CA MET A 2 -7.89 -7.92 11.45
C MET A 2 -6.92 -8.48 10.39
N ARG A 3 -7.35 -9.41 9.53
CA ARG A 3 -6.47 -10.02 8.52
C ARG A 3 -5.87 -8.98 7.57
N THR A 4 -6.67 -8.03 7.11
CA THR A 4 -6.22 -6.99 6.17
C THR A 4 -5.31 -5.97 6.83
N ALA A 5 -5.39 -5.76 8.15
CA ALA A 5 -4.47 -4.86 8.86
C ALA A 5 -3.00 -5.30 8.76
N LEU A 6 -2.74 -6.59 8.54
CA LEU A 6 -1.40 -7.10 8.24
C LEU A 6 -0.85 -6.54 6.92
N GLY A 7 -1.65 -5.89 6.07
CA GLY A 7 -1.17 -5.16 4.90
C GLY A 7 -0.23 -3.99 5.25
N ILE A 8 -0.36 -3.44 6.46
CA ILE A 8 0.52 -2.37 6.96
C ILE A 8 1.98 -2.84 7.03
N GLN A 9 2.23 -4.15 7.22
CA GLN A 9 3.59 -4.68 7.36
C GLN A 9 4.48 -4.47 6.12
N LEU A 10 3.89 -4.23 4.93
CA LEU A 10 4.65 -3.92 3.73
C LEU A 10 5.26 -2.51 3.79
N ALA A 11 4.65 -1.60 4.53
CA ALA A 11 5.02 -0.18 4.54
C ALA A 11 6.39 0.13 5.16
N PRO A 12 6.81 -0.41 6.32
CA PRO A 12 7.98 0.09 7.06
C PRO A 12 9.26 0.22 6.23
N ALA A 13 9.67 -0.83 5.52
CA ALA A 13 10.92 -0.81 4.77
C ALA A 13 10.87 0.11 3.54
N LEU A 14 9.74 0.13 2.82
CA LEU A 14 9.59 0.94 1.62
C LEU A 14 9.37 2.41 1.94
N VAL A 15 8.66 2.72 3.02
CA VAL A 15 8.49 4.09 3.51
C VAL A 15 9.80 4.60 4.09
N ALA A 16 10.54 3.77 4.82
CA ALA A 16 11.90 4.11 5.26
C ALA A 16 12.82 4.37 4.06
N CYS A 17 12.75 3.56 3.00
CA CYS A 17 13.50 3.78 1.77
C CYS A 17 13.13 5.11 1.11
N SER A 18 11.83 5.40 0.98
CA SER A 18 11.32 6.65 0.43
C SER A 18 11.80 7.87 1.24
N ALA A 19 11.73 7.78 2.57
CA ALA A 19 12.20 8.84 3.45
C ALA A 19 13.72 9.01 3.37
N TRP A 20 14.48 7.91 3.32
CA TRP A 20 15.93 7.92 3.16
C TRP A 20 16.36 8.60 1.87
N LEU A 21 15.76 8.20 0.74
CA LEU A 21 16.01 8.82 -0.57
C LEU A 21 15.64 10.32 -0.58
N SER A 22 14.66 10.73 0.22
CA SER A 22 14.28 12.15 0.33
C SER A 22 15.31 12.98 1.10
N VAL A 23 16.09 12.38 2.00
CA VAL A 23 17.06 13.10 2.86
C VAL A 23 18.51 12.90 2.46
N ASN A 24 18.85 11.82 1.75
CA ASN A 24 20.22 11.50 1.33
C ASN A 24 20.63 12.15 -0.01
N GLY A 25 19.85 13.11 -0.52
CA GLY A 25 20.05 13.71 -1.84
C GLY A 25 19.55 12.85 -3.01
N GLY A 26 18.82 11.78 -2.72
CA GLY A 26 18.24 10.90 -3.72
C GLY A 26 19.16 9.78 -4.19
N GLU A 27 20.34 9.59 -3.62
CA GLU A 27 21.30 8.58 -4.07
C GLU A 27 20.81 7.14 -3.81
N ALA A 28 20.87 6.27 -4.83
CA ALA A 28 20.61 4.82 -4.72
C ALA A 28 21.79 4.08 -4.10
N ASP A 29 22.16 4.49 -2.88
CA ASP A 29 23.19 3.87 -2.09
C ASP A 29 22.83 2.42 -1.68
N THR A 30 23.76 1.74 -1.04
CA THR A 30 23.57 0.36 -0.58
C THR A 30 22.42 0.24 0.41
N PHE A 31 22.20 1.25 1.26
CA PHE A 31 21.15 1.21 2.28
C PHE A 31 19.75 1.29 1.65
N ALA A 32 19.55 2.17 0.67
CA ALA A 32 18.32 2.26 -0.12
C ALA A 32 18.02 0.93 -0.83
N LYS A 33 19.04 0.29 -1.41
CA LYS A 33 18.91 -1.03 -2.07
C LYS A 33 18.54 -2.14 -1.09
N LEU A 34 19.12 -2.14 0.12
CA LEU A 34 18.78 -3.11 1.18
C LEU A 34 17.32 -2.94 1.63
N LEU A 35 16.89 -1.71 1.89
CA LEU A 35 15.51 -1.41 2.29
C LEU A 35 14.51 -1.80 1.19
N PHE A 36 14.82 -1.46 -0.07
CA PHE A 36 13.97 -1.80 -1.20
C PHE A 36 13.90 -3.32 -1.42
N GLY A 37 15.04 -4.02 -1.36
CA GLY A 37 15.10 -5.48 -1.46
C GLY A 37 14.29 -6.19 -0.38
N TYR A 38 14.37 -5.73 0.88
CA TYR A 38 13.53 -6.24 1.96
C TYR A 38 12.04 -5.94 1.71
N GLY A 39 11.71 -4.76 1.19
CA GLY A 39 10.35 -4.41 0.76
C GLY A 39 9.80 -5.36 -0.32
N LEU A 40 10.63 -5.74 -1.30
CA LEU A 40 10.27 -6.73 -2.31
C LEU A 40 10.03 -8.12 -1.69
N LEU A 41 10.86 -8.56 -0.75
CA LEU A 41 10.63 -9.80 0.00
C LEU A 41 9.28 -9.77 0.72
N GLN A 42 8.98 -8.66 1.41
CA GLN A 42 7.72 -8.50 2.12
C GLN A 42 6.52 -8.50 1.16
N LEU A 43 6.68 -7.93 -0.05
CA LEU A 43 5.67 -8.03 -1.11
C LEU A 43 5.45 -9.48 -1.52
N LEU A 44 6.50 -10.29 -1.70
CA LEU A 44 6.36 -11.70 -2.07
C LEU A 44 5.59 -12.49 -1.01
N PHE A 45 5.89 -12.26 0.27
CA PHE A 45 5.10 -12.85 1.37
C PHE A 45 3.65 -12.40 1.33
N MET A 46 3.41 -11.13 1.05
CA MET A 46 2.07 -10.58 0.93
C MET A 46 1.30 -11.21 -0.23
N LEU A 47 1.92 -11.34 -1.40
CA LEU A 47 1.35 -12.00 -2.58
C LEU A 47 1.02 -13.47 -2.30
N ARG A 48 1.92 -14.19 -1.63
CA ARG A 48 1.67 -15.57 -1.18
C ARG A 48 0.45 -15.67 -0.26
N LEU A 49 0.25 -14.68 0.62
CA LEU A 49 -0.86 -14.61 1.57
C LEU A 49 -2.16 -14.04 0.96
N MET A 50 -2.17 -13.60 -0.31
CA MET A 50 -3.37 -13.04 -0.96
C MET A 50 -4.61 -13.93 -0.87
N PRO A 51 -4.54 -15.25 -1.14
CA PRO A 51 -5.71 -16.12 -0.99
C PRO A 51 -6.27 -16.12 0.43
N TRP A 52 -5.41 -15.95 1.44
CA TRP A 52 -5.83 -15.89 2.84
C TRP A 52 -6.48 -14.54 3.21
N TYR A 53 -5.97 -13.43 2.69
CA TYR A 53 -6.59 -12.10 2.86
C TYR A 53 -7.95 -12.00 2.18
N LEU A 54 -8.10 -12.61 1.00
CA LEU A 54 -9.32 -12.54 0.19
C LEU A 54 -10.45 -13.47 0.66
N ARG A 55 -10.21 -14.31 1.69
CA ARG A 55 -11.27 -15.13 2.32
C ARG A 55 -12.33 -14.31 3.05
N GLN A 56 -12.06 -13.05 3.38
CA GLN A 56 -13.05 -12.15 3.98
C GLN A 56 -13.62 -11.20 2.91
N PRO A 57 -14.88 -10.76 3.03
CA PRO A 57 -15.45 -9.80 2.10
C PRO A 57 -14.69 -8.48 2.13
N PHE A 58 -14.67 -7.79 0.99
CA PHE A 58 -14.08 -6.46 0.86
C PHE A 58 -14.70 -5.49 1.89
N ASN A 59 -13.83 -4.73 2.55
CA ASN A 59 -14.16 -3.74 3.57
C ASN A 59 -13.10 -2.64 3.58
N ALA A 60 -13.35 -1.54 4.31
CA ALA A 60 -12.46 -0.39 4.36
C ALA A 60 -11.02 -0.72 4.77
N SER A 61 -10.80 -1.75 5.61
CA SER A 61 -9.46 -2.12 6.08
C SER A 61 -8.53 -2.64 4.96
N PHE A 62 -9.03 -2.96 3.75
CA PHE A 62 -8.18 -3.24 2.59
C PHE A 62 -7.35 -2.03 2.14
N TRP A 63 -7.71 -0.80 2.55
CA TRP A 63 -6.87 0.37 2.30
C TRP A 63 -5.54 0.35 3.03
N SER A 64 -5.37 -0.48 4.06
CA SER A 64 -4.08 -0.65 4.75
C SER A 64 -2.93 -1.09 3.83
N PHE A 65 -3.23 -1.76 2.71
CA PHE A 65 -2.23 -2.14 1.72
C PHE A 65 -1.71 -0.95 0.90
N SER A 66 -2.54 0.09 0.72
CA SER A 66 -2.27 1.21 -0.20
C SER A 66 -0.96 1.92 0.11
N PHE A 67 -0.69 2.19 1.38
CA PHE A 67 0.49 2.93 1.78
C PHE A 67 1.80 2.21 1.40
N GLY A 68 1.88 0.90 1.67
CA GLY A 68 3.06 0.09 1.34
C GLY A 68 3.27 -0.06 -0.16
N ILE A 69 2.22 -0.33 -0.94
CA ILE A 69 2.34 -0.45 -2.40
C ILE A 69 2.64 0.90 -3.08
N SER A 70 2.10 2.01 -2.58
CA SER A 70 2.43 3.34 -3.10
C SER A 70 3.90 3.70 -2.83
N ALA A 71 4.42 3.36 -1.65
CA ALA A 71 5.84 3.51 -1.35
C ALA A 71 6.70 2.61 -2.24
N LEU A 72 6.26 1.38 -2.56
CA LEU A 72 6.94 0.48 -3.50
C LEU A 72 7.10 1.11 -4.88
N ALA A 73 6.02 1.64 -5.45
CA ALA A 73 6.07 2.27 -6.77
C ALA A 73 6.98 3.49 -6.78
N THR A 74 6.85 4.35 -5.77
CA THR A 74 7.63 5.60 -5.68
C THR A 74 9.12 5.32 -5.57
N THR A 75 9.51 4.43 -4.66
CA THR A 75 10.92 4.03 -4.47
C THR A 75 11.46 3.26 -5.67
N GLY A 76 10.65 2.39 -6.29
CA GLY A 76 11.02 1.66 -7.49
C GLY A 76 11.30 2.60 -8.67
N LEU A 77 10.45 3.60 -8.90
CA LEU A 77 10.68 4.63 -9.91
C LEU A 77 11.94 5.45 -9.63
N HIS A 78 12.15 5.86 -8.37
CA HIS A 78 13.32 6.63 -7.98
C HIS A 78 14.62 5.86 -8.25
N LEU A 79 14.70 4.61 -7.79
CA LEU A 79 15.85 3.72 -8.03
C LEU A 79 16.03 3.40 -9.52
N GLY A 80 14.94 3.20 -10.25
CA GLY A 80 14.96 2.90 -11.68
C GLY A 80 15.36 4.08 -12.56
N HIS A 81 15.16 5.32 -12.11
CA HIS A 81 15.54 6.52 -12.87
C HIS A 81 17.05 6.75 -12.87
N GLN A 82 17.77 6.34 -11.80
CA GLN A 82 19.21 6.60 -11.67
C GLN A 82 20.10 5.77 -12.58
N HIS A 83 19.65 4.57 -12.96
CA HIS A 83 20.42 3.67 -13.83
C HIS A 83 19.51 3.11 -14.94
N PRO A 84 19.45 3.76 -16.12
CA PRO A 84 18.54 3.39 -17.21
C PRO A 84 18.66 1.94 -17.69
N ASP A 85 19.84 1.32 -17.56
CA ASP A 85 20.09 -0.07 -17.97
C ASP A 85 20.13 -1.05 -16.78
N GLY A 86 19.74 -0.60 -15.59
CA GLY A 86 19.83 -1.38 -14.35
C GLY A 86 18.62 -2.28 -14.08
N PHE A 87 18.82 -3.31 -13.26
CA PHE A 87 17.74 -4.19 -12.76
C PHE A 87 16.57 -3.42 -12.12
N PHE A 88 16.83 -2.31 -11.43
CA PHE A 88 15.77 -1.49 -10.83
C PHE A 88 14.93 -0.73 -11.88
N HIS A 89 15.52 -0.37 -13.03
CA HIS A 89 14.79 0.28 -14.12
C HIS A 89 13.75 -0.66 -14.73
N THR A 90 14.12 -1.92 -14.96
CA THR A 90 13.19 -2.93 -15.51
C THR A 90 12.08 -3.29 -14.54
N LEU A 91 12.31 -3.19 -13.22
CA LEU A 91 11.28 -3.38 -12.20
C LEU A 91 10.37 -2.17 -11.99
N ALA A 92 10.87 -0.95 -12.22
CA ALA A 92 10.15 0.28 -11.90
C ALA A 92 8.76 0.36 -12.57
N LEU A 93 8.70 0.14 -13.88
CA LEU A 93 7.45 0.18 -14.64
C LEU A 93 6.45 -0.93 -14.23
N PRO A 94 6.82 -2.22 -14.15
CA PRO A 94 5.94 -3.26 -13.64
C PRO A 94 5.38 -2.96 -12.25
N LEU A 95 6.21 -2.48 -11.32
CA LEU A 95 5.78 -2.16 -9.95
C LEU A 95 4.85 -0.94 -9.90
N PHE A 96 5.10 0.06 -10.74
CA PHE A 96 4.23 1.22 -10.86
C PHE A 96 2.86 0.83 -11.42
N LEU A 97 2.81 0.04 -12.49
CA LEU A 97 1.56 -0.47 -13.06
C LEU A 97 0.79 -1.34 -12.08
N PHE A 98 1.48 -2.27 -11.41
CA PHE A 98 0.92 -3.12 -10.37
C PHE A 98 0.25 -2.29 -9.27
N THR A 99 0.96 -1.28 -8.77
CA THR A 99 0.45 -0.41 -7.69
C THR A 99 -0.81 0.34 -8.10
N ASN A 100 -0.79 0.96 -9.28
CA ASN A 100 -1.95 1.71 -9.79
C ASN A 100 -3.16 0.81 -10.04
N LEU A 101 -2.94 -0.42 -10.54
CA LEU A 101 -4.01 -1.40 -10.71
C LEU A 101 -4.69 -1.75 -9.38
N ILE A 102 -3.90 -1.99 -8.33
CA ILE A 102 -4.43 -2.29 -6.99
C ILE A 102 -5.18 -1.08 -6.42
N VAL A 103 -4.61 0.13 -6.50
CA VAL A 103 -5.29 1.35 -6.03
C VAL A 103 -6.59 1.59 -6.79
N GLY A 104 -6.59 1.40 -8.12
CA GLY A 104 -7.79 1.47 -8.94
C GLY A 104 -8.86 0.47 -8.51
N LEU A 105 -8.48 -0.78 -8.22
CA LEU A 105 -9.40 -1.79 -7.70
C LEU A 105 -9.97 -1.40 -6.32
N LEU A 106 -9.13 -0.86 -5.42
CA LEU A 106 -9.57 -0.38 -4.10
C LEU A 106 -10.60 0.76 -4.25
N LEU A 107 -10.34 1.72 -5.16
CA LEU A 107 -11.24 2.82 -5.44
C LEU A 107 -12.60 2.32 -5.96
N ILE A 108 -12.60 1.46 -6.99
CA ILE A 108 -13.83 0.91 -7.57
C ILE A 108 -14.63 0.16 -6.50
N ARG A 109 -14.00 -0.72 -5.72
CA ARG A 109 -14.67 -1.50 -4.67
C ARG A 109 -15.22 -0.62 -3.54
N THR A 110 -14.48 0.43 -3.17
CA THR A 110 -14.91 1.39 -2.16
C THR A 110 -16.11 2.20 -2.65
N PHE A 111 -16.09 2.66 -3.91
CA PHE A 111 -17.20 3.35 -4.53
C PHE A 111 -18.46 2.48 -4.59
N LEU A 112 -18.33 1.20 -4.95
CA LEU A 112 -19.44 0.24 -4.92
C LEU A 112 -20.01 0.05 -3.50
N LEU A 113 -19.17 0.03 -2.46
CA LEU A 113 -19.64 -0.04 -1.07
C LEU A 113 -20.37 1.23 -0.63
N LEU A 114 -19.89 2.39 -1.08
CA LEU A 114 -20.49 3.69 -0.81
C LEU A 114 -21.89 3.77 -1.45
N MET A 115 -22.02 3.42 -2.74
CA MET A 115 -23.32 3.39 -3.42
C MET A 115 -24.32 2.43 -2.78
N ARG A 116 -23.83 1.33 -2.19
CA ARG A 116 -24.66 0.35 -1.45
C ARG A 116 -25.03 0.82 -0.05
N GLY A 117 -24.52 1.96 0.42
CA GLY A 117 -24.75 2.47 1.76
C GLY A 117 -24.13 1.62 2.88
N LYS A 118 -23.17 0.75 2.54
CA LYS A 118 -22.53 -0.21 3.48
C LYS A 118 -21.14 0.23 3.94
N LEU A 119 -20.64 1.35 3.43
CA LEU A 119 -19.29 1.83 3.76
C LEU A 119 -19.22 2.44 5.16
N LEU A 120 -20.19 3.29 5.49
CA LEU A 120 -20.21 4.04 6.75
C LEU A 120 -21.09 3.34 7.77
N ILE A 121 -20.67 3.37 9.03
CA ILE A 121 -21.51 2.96 10.15
C ILE A 121 -22.62 4.01 10.27
N ARG A 122 -23.87 3.61 10.07
CA ARG A 122 -25.02 4.47 10.35
C ARG A 122 -25.22 4.48 11.86
N VAL A 123 -24.84 5.56 12.50
CA VAL A 123 -25.18 5.82 13.91
C VAL A 123 -26.56 6.47 13.93
N GLU A 124 -27.49 5.93 14.72
CA GLU A 124 -28.78 6.57 14.97
C GLU A 124 -28.57 7.96 15.57
N ARG A 125 -29.26 8.98 15.04
CA ARG A 125 -29.13 10.36 15.52
C ARG A 125 -29.41 10.48 17.03
N ASP A 126 -30.31 9.65 17.54
CA ASP A 126 -30.70 9.65 18.96
C ASP A 126 -29.54 9.24 19.88
N ALA A 127 -28.66 8.36 19.42
CA ALA A 127 -27.45 7.99 20.15
C ALA A 127 -26.41 9.12 20.23
N LEU A 128 -26.39 10.04 19.26
CA LEU A 128 -25.50 11.22 19.26
C LEU A 128 -26.01 12.35 20.17
N LEU A 129 -27.32 12.39 20.44
CA LEU A 129 -27.96 13.47 21.20
C LEU A 129 -28.10 13.15 22.70
N LYS A 130 -27.99 11.88 23.09
CA LYS A 130 -28.23 11.41 24.48
C LYS A 130 -27.14 11.80 25.50
N ASN A 131 -26.13 12.58 25.11
CA ASN A 131 -24.96 12.88 25.94
C ASN A 131 -24.87 14.35 26.36
N LYS A 132 -26.03 15.00 26.56
CA LYS A 132 -26.13 16.45 26.83
C LYS A 132 -26.81 16.83 28.15
N ASP A 133 -27.12 15.86 29.00
CA ASP A 133 -27.63 16.08 30.36
C ASP A 133 -26.56 15.69 31.38
#